data_AF-A0A3M0XUJ1-F1
#
_entry.id   AF-A0A3M0XUJ1-F1
#
_cell.length_a   1.000
_cell.length_b   1.000
_cell.length_c   1.000
_cell.angle_alpha   90.00
_cell.angle_beta   90.00
_cell.angle_gamma   90.00
#
_symmetry.space_group_name_H-M   'P 1'
#
loop_
_entity.id
_entity.type
_entity.pdbx_description
1 polymer ?
#
loop_
_entity_poly.entity_id
_entity_poly.type
_entity_poly.pdbx_seq_one_letter_code
_entity_poly.pdbx_strand_id
1 'polypeptide(L)'
;FADWLLDAIEGGRKYRKTKPWQHDEITLNAFRVFDEDLKVEVARRKEERRWMDRRPALAGKSRGADADRLLETAWREGKIVFLQPDFSRALHGGKRLSGKQACLRVEWSDWLAGMAALHGSGMQDFLEQHFVDGVMSLLDGHEDVFVDDVSAAGCVLRGSASSLLSAGVALRRRMWEWYKDIADPGGEEHMPAVSLCLAMTGDWHFAELKHDKLGRRRLAFSLGLTQAASGISRDCGAGRLIALRDHKLNAKPLGGVRVEGVDTGAGGRVQLLYNNGFAVTLPALTELIGAIRSRAEVREYRVERAEAARVLRGFRLPEGALDLIVIEPGGDEAPLFIVRVGKPCLGGVDMDVYEVLDPGSEAVHLIAREGLSLWAHH
;
A
#
# COMPACT_ATOMS: atom_id res chain seq x y z
N PHE A 1 5.33 54.21 31.99
CA PHE A 1 4.07 54.03 31.24
C PHE A 1 2.86 54.45 32.07
N ALA A 2 2.71 53.98 33.32
CA ALA A 2 1.58 54.33 34.19
C ALA A 2 1.37 55.84 34.39
N ASP A 3 2.42 56.61 34.71
CA ASP A 3 2.32 58.06 34.91
C ASP A 3 1.91 58.81 33.63
N TRP A 4 2.34 58.32 32.46
CA TRP A 4 1.95 58.89 31.17
C TRP A 4 0.48 58.59 30.85
N LEU A 5 0.02 57.37 31.15
CA LEU A 5 -1.35 56.95 30.92
C LEU A 5 -2.32 57.69 31.85
N LEU A 6 -1.93 57.90 33.11
CA LEU A 6 -2.70 58.70 34.06
C LEU A 6 -2.78 60.17 33.62
N ASP A 7 -1.65 60.78 33.22
CA ASP A 7 -1.65 62.15 32.69
C ASP A 7 -2.45 62.29 31.37
N ALA A 8 -2.54 61.22 30.56
CA ALA A 8 -3.38 61.17 29.36
C ALA A 8 -4.88 61.07 29.67
N ILE A 9 -5.25 60.25 30.66
CA ILE A 9 -6.63 60.08 31.12
C ILE A 9 -7.13 61.37 31.80
N GLU A 10 -6.27 62.05 32.54
CA GLU A 10 -6.58 63.32 33.21
C GLU A 10 -6.51 64.55 32.27
N GLY A 11 -6.19 64.35 30.99
CA GLY A 11 -6.14 65.42 29.99
C GLY A 11 -4.99 66.41 30.19
N GLY A 12 -3.95 66.00 30.95
CA GLY A 12 -2.75 66.78 31.20
C GLY A 12 -2.03 67.17 29.90
N ARG A 13 -1.35 68.31 29.85
CA ARG A 13 -0.64 68.70 28.61
C ARG A 13 0.70 67.97 28.42
N LYS A 14 1.19 67.23 29.43
CA LYS A 14 2.50 66.59 29.42
C LYS A 14 2.53 65.29 28.62
N TYR A 15 1.43 64.53 28.54
CA TYR A 15 1.36 63.28 27.77
C TYR A 15 1.59 63.46 26.26
N ARG A 16 1.32 64.64 25.69
CA ARG A 16 1.51 64.88 24.24
C ARG A 16 2.97 64.98 23.82
N LYS A 17 3.87 65.34 24.73
CA LYS A 17 5.30 65.57 24.43
C LYS A 17 6.18 64.36 24.71
N THR A 18 5.71 63.40 25.51
CA THR A 18 6.46 62.19 25.83
C THR A 18 5.73 60.99 25.24
N LYS A 19 6.40 60.21 24.38
CA LYS A 19 5.84 59.00 23.75
C LYS A 19 6.59 57.76 24.23
N PRO A 20 6.37 57.33 25.48
CA PRO A 20 7.20 56.30 26.12
C PRO A 20 7.22 54.96 25.37
N TRP A 21 6.18 54.64 24.58
CA TRP A 21 6.12 53.42 23.75
C TRP A 21 7.15 53.36 22.61
N GLN A 22 7.78 54.48 22.26
CA GLN A 22 8.82 54.50 21.22
C GLN A 22 10.19 54.03 21.74
N HIS A 23 10.37 53.93 23.05
CA HIS A 23 11.62 53.52 23.69
C HIS A 23 11.42 52.33 24.64
N ASP A 24 10.19 51.81 24.68
CA ASP A 24 9.82 50.64 25.45
C ASP A 24 9.96 49.40 24.56
N GLU A 25 10.97 48.58 24.84
CA GLU A 25 11.26 47.33 24.11
C GLU A 25 10.06 46.38 24.07
N ILE A 26 9.21 46.40 25.10
CA ILE A 26 8.01 45.55 25.16
C ILE A 26 7.00 46.01 24.10
N THR A 27 6.85 47.32 23.91
CA THR A 27 5.92 47.86 22.92
C THR A 27 6.44 47.72 21.49
N LEU A 28 7.76 47.85 21.29
CA LEU A 28 8.39 47.60 19.99
C LEU A 28 8.35 46.11 19.60
N ASN A 29 8.51 45.19 20.56
CA ASN A 29 8.30 43.76 20.33
C ASN A 29 6.84 43.44 19.98
N ALA A 30 5.86 44.12 20.58
CA ALA A 30 4.46 43.95 20.21
C ALA A 30 4.18 44.31 18.74
N PHE A 31 4.77 45.39 18.22
CA PHE A 31 4.67 45.74 16.79
C PHE A 31 5.37 44.73 15.87
N ARG A 32 6.48 44.15 16.32
CA ARG A 32 7.21 43.09 15.61
C ARG A 32 6.39 41.79 15.52
N VAL A 33 5.68 41.45 16.59
CA VAL A 33 4.73 40.34 16.66
C VAL A 33 3.54 40.57 15.72
N PHE A 34 3.03 41.79 15.59
CA PHE A 34 1.97 42.10 14.62
C PHE A 34 2.41 41.90 13.16
N ASP A 35 3.67 42.21 12.82
CA ASP A 35 4.22 42.02 11.47
C ASP A 35 4.49 40.54 11.14
N GLU A 36 4.87 39.75 12.15
CA GLU A 36 4.94 38.29 12.04
C GLU A 36 3.56 37.64 11.96
N ASP A 37 2.58 38.11 12.75
CA ASP A 37 1.18 37.69 12.66
C ASP A 37 0.56 38.02 11.31
N LEU A 38 0.92 39.14 10.67
CA LEU A 38 0.47 39.46 9.31
C LEU A 38 1.07 38.49 8.28
N LYS A 39 2.34 38.09 8.43
CA LYS A 39 2.98 37.08 7.56
C LYS A 39 2.40 35.69 7.78
N VAL A 40 2.13 35.32 9.03
CA VAL A 40 1.44 34.10 9.44
C VAL A 40 0.00 34.12 8.93
N GLU A 41 -0.70 35.25 8.95
CA GLU A 41 -2.05 35.42 8.41
C GLU A 41 -2.06 35.31 6.88
N VAL A 42 -1.05 35.84 6.18
CA VAL A 42 -0.89 35.66 4.72
C VAL A 42 -0.55 34.21 4.37
N ALA A 43 0.30 33.54 5.15
CA ALA A 43 0.61 32.12 5.00
C ALA A 43 -0.58 31.22 5.35
N ARG A 44 -1.30 31.53 6.43
CA ARG A 44 -2.57 30.93 6.84
C ARG A 44 -3.62 31.09 5.76
N ARG A 45 -3.76 32.29 5.15
CA ARG A 45 -4.67 32.51 4.01
C ARG A 45 -4.22 31.82 2.73
N LYS A 46 -2.93 31.52 2.54
CA LYS A 46 -2.44 30.70 1.41
C LYS A 46 -2.72 29.21 1.63
N GLU A 47 -2.56 28.73 2.85
CA GLU A 47 -2.86 27.34 3.22
C GLU A 47 -4.37 27.09 3.38
N GLU A 48 -5.14 27.98 4.01
CA GLU A 48 -6.61 27.89 4.09
C GLU A 48 -7.27 27.88 2.71
N ARG A 49 -6.63 28.49 1.70
CA ARG A 49 -7.09 28.40 0.30
C ARG A 49 -7.03 26.99 -0.27
N ARG A 50 -6.18 26.09 0.24
CA ARG A 50 -6.10 24.69 -0.22
C ARG A 50 -7.17 23.79 0.42
N TRP A 51 -7.77 24.24 1.53
CA TRP A 51 -8.68 23.45 2.38
C TRP A 51 -10.13 23.95 2.37
N MET A 52 -10.39 25.15 1.86
CA MET A 52 -11.75 25.67 1.68
C MET A 52 -12.40 25.17 0.39
N ASP A 53 -13.73 25.09 0.40
CA ASP A 53 -14.54 24.75 -0.77
C ASP A 53 -14.36 25.78 -1.89
N ARG A 54 -13.45 25.48 -2.82
CA ARG A 54 -13.13 26.34 -3.96
C ARG A 54 -14.06 26.12 -5.15
N ARG A 55 -15.10 25.29 -5.05
CA ARG A 55 -16.01 25.03 -6.18
C ARG A 55 -16.53 26.32 -6.84
N PRO A 56 -17.01 27.33 -6.10
CA PRO A 56 -17.50 28.58 -6.69
C PRO A 56 -16.39 29.47 -7.27
N ALA A 57 -15.16 29.36 -6.76
CA ALA A 57 -14.01 30.16 -7.19
C ALA A 57 -13.23 29.54 -8.37
N LEU A 58 -13.27 28.22 -8.50
CA LEU A 58 -12.63 27.45 -9.57
C LEU A 58 -13.58 27.20 -10.75
N ALA A 59 -14.86 26.94 -10.48
CA ALA A 59 -15.89 26.89 -11.53
C ALA A 59 -16.39 28.29 -11.93
N GLY A 60 -16.19 29.31 -11.09
CA GLY A 60 -16.63 30.69 -11.37
C GLY A 60 -18.16 30.79 -11.51
N LYS A 61 -18.63 31.47 -12.57
CA LYS A 61 -20.06 31.53 -12.95
C LYS A 61 -20.50 30.36 -13.84
N SER A 62 -19.58 29.46 -14.20
CA SER A 62 -19.84 28.35 -15.11
C SER A 62 -20.78 27.33 -14.46
N ARG A 63 -21.63 26.68 -15.27
CA ARG A 63 -22.60 25.68 -14.80
C ARG A 63 -22.55 24.45 -15.70
N GLY A 64 -22.85 23.28 -15.14
CA GLY A 64 -22.85 22.01 -15.87
C GLY A 64 -21.43 21.57 -16.25
N ALA A 65 -21.28 20.94 -17.41
CA ALA A 65 -20.06 20.22 -17.83
C ALA A 65 -18.76 21.06 -17.78
N ASP A 66 -18.83 22.38 -18.00
CA ASP A 66 -17.64 23.25 -17.95
C ASP A 66 -17.16 23.52 -16.52
N ALA A 67 -18.06 23.54 -15.53
CA ALA A 67 -17.69 23.63 -14.12
C ALA A 67 -17.02 22.34 -13.65
N ASP A 68 -17.55 21.20 -14.07
CA ASP A 68 -17.04 19.88 -13.68
C ASP A 68 -15.65 19.63 -14.28
N ARG A 69 -15.44 20.02 -15.54
CA ARG A 69 -14.13 19.90 -16.21
C ARG A 69 -13.05 20.76 -15.54
N LEU A 70 -13.37 21.97 -15.09
CA LEU A 70 -12.42 22.84 -14.38
C LEU A 70 -12.06 22.32 -12.99
N LEU A 71 -13.02 21.68 -12.30
CA LEU A 71 -12.79 21.05 -11.00
C LEU A 71 -11.99 19.74 -11.15
N GLU A 72 -12.21 18.99 -12.22
CA GLU A 72 -11.47 17.78 -12.54
C GLU A 72 -10.00 18.07 -12.90
N THR A 73 -9.74 19.13 -13.68
CA THR A 73 -8.36 19.59 -13.93
C THR A 73 -7.67 20.03 -12.63
N ALA A 74 -8.35 20.77 -11.76
CA ALA A 74 -7.79 21.19 -10.48
C ALA A 74 -7.51 20.02 -9.53
N TRP A 75 -8.30 18.95 -9.59
CA TRP A 75 -8.06 17.71 -8.86
C TRP A 75 -6.86 16.93 -9.42
N ARG A 76 -6.77 16.76 -10.74
CA ARG A 76 -5.64 16.10 -11.43
C ARG A 76 -4.30 16.81 -11.20
N GLU A 77 -4.33 18.13 -11.02
CA GLU A 77 -3.16 18.94 -10.69
C GLU A 77 -2.85 19.01 -9.18
N GLY A 78 -3.54 18.22 -8.34
CA GLY A 78 -3.32 18.15 -6.89
C GLY A 78 -3.72 19.41 -6.12
N LYS A 79 -4.53 20.30 -6.72
CA LYS A 79 -4.88 21.61 -6.12
C LYS A 79 -6.00 21.52 -5.09
N ILE A 80 -6.70 20.39 -5.00
CA ILE A 80 -7.78 20.10 -4.03
C ILE A 80 -7.73 18.63 -3.60
N VAL A 81 -7.96 18.36 -2.30
CA VAL A 81 -8.14 17.01 -1.71
C VAL A 81 -9.43 17.02 -0.89
N PHE A 82 -10.35 16.09 -1.12
CA PHE A 82 -11.61 16.02 -0.37
C PHE A 82 -11.50 15.00 0.77
N LEU A 83 -11.85 15.40 2.00
CA LEU A 83 -12.07 14.48 3.12
C LEU A 83 -13.42 14.86 3.73
N GLN A 84 -14.43 14.00 3.59
CA GLN A 84 -15.78 14.27 4.07
C GLN A 84 -16.11 13.49 5.37
N PRO A 85 -16.93 14.07 6.27
CA PRO A 85 -17.29 13.48 7.57
C PRO A 85 -18.40 12.42 7.53
N ASP A 86 -18.88 12.01 6.35
CA ASP A 86 -19.96 11.04 6.17
C ASP A 86 -19.42 9.73 5.59
N PHE A 87 -19.53 8.64 6.35
CA PHE A 87 -19.07 7.28 6.02
C PHE A 87 -19.81 6.65 4.83
N SER A 88 -20.92 7.25 4.38
CA SER A 88 -21.67 6.80 3.20
C SER A 88 -21.19 7.41 1.87
N ARG A 89 -20.25 8.37 1.90
CA ARG A 89 -19.73 9.04 0.70
C ARG A 89 -18.21 8.91 0.64
N ALA A 90 -17.74 8.26 -0.43
CA ALA A 90 -16.34 7.95 -0.65
C ALA A 90 -15.43 9.19 -0.49
N LEU A 91 -14.24 8.96 0.07
CA LEU A 91 -13.20 9.95 0.33
C LEU A 91 -12.59 10.56 -0.94
N HIS A 92 -13.04 10.20 -2.16
CA HIS A 92 -12.39 10.60 -3.41
C HIS A 92 -13.38 10.85 -4.56
N GLY A 93 -12.94 11.66 -5.52
CA GLY A 93 -13.77 12.32 -6.53
C GLY A 93 -14.45 11.38 -7.52
N GLY A 94 -15.75 11.58 -7.70
CA GLY A 94 -16.52 11.42 -8.95
C GLY A 94 -16.63 10.03 -9.59
N LYS A 95 -15.67 9.13 -9.40
CA LYS A 95 -15.66 7.77 -9.91
C LYS A 95 -16.25 6.83 -8.86
N ARG A 96 -17.09 5.90 -9.30
CA ARG A 96 -17.65 4.83 -8.45
C ARG A 96 -16.51 3.90 -8.01
N LEU A 97 -15.87 4.23 -6.89
CA LEU A 97 -15.00 3.28 -6.19
C LEU A 97 -15.82 2.09 -5.70
N SER A 98 -15.20 0.92 -5.62
CA SER A 98 -15.79 -0.23 -4.91
C SER A 98 -16.11 0.19 -3.48
N GLY A 99 -17.34 -0.12 -3.02
CA GLY A 99 -17.78 0.20 -1.65
C GLY A 99 -16.93 -0.43 -0.56
N LYS A 100 -16.14 -1.46 -0.91
CA LYS A 100 -15.12 -2.07 -0.06
C LYS A 100 -13.73 -1.78 -0.62
N GLN A 101 -12.84 -1.34 0.26
CA GLN A 101 -11.46 -1.00 -0.08
C GLN A 101 -10.50 -2.04 0.51
N ALA A 102 -9.45 -2.33 -0.24
CA ALA A 102 -8.33 -3.14 0.19
C ALA A 102 -7.07 -2.27 0.30
N CYS A 103 -6.04 -2.81 0.95
CA CYS A 103 -4.70 -2.25 0.99
C CYS A 103 -3.70 -3.31 0.54
N LEU A 104 -2.71 -2.86 -0.22
CA LEU A 104 -1.58 -3.68 -0.66
C LEU A 104 -0.33 -3.06 -0.06
N ARG A 105 0.38 -3.83 0.76
CA ARG A 105 1.73 -3.49 1.19
C ARG A 105 2.72 -4.16 0.23
N VAL A 106 3.63 -3.37 -0.30
CA VAL A 106 4.77 -3.84 -1.08
C VAL A 106 6.04 -3.58 -0.28
N GLU A 107 6.93 -4.57 -0.26
CA GLU A 107 8.26 -4.50 0.34
C GLU A 107 9.28 -4.96 -0.71
N TRP A 108 10.25 -4.10 -1.02
CA TRP A 108 11.24 -4.33 -2.08
C TRP A 108 12.69 -4.10 -1.63
N SER A 109 12.97 -4.06 -0.32
CA SER A 109 14.31 -3.74 0.17
C SER A 109 15.35 -4.80 -0.22
N ASP A 110 15.03 -6.09 -0.12
CA ASP A 110 15.93 -7.18 -0.54
C ASP A 110 16.17 -7.13 -2.06
N TRP A 111 15.12 -6.81 -2.83
CA TRP A 111 15.22 -6.58 -4.27
C TRP A 111 16.15 -5.41 -4.59
N LEU A 112 15.96 -4.25 -3.97
CA LEU A 112 16.84 -3.09 -4.16
C LEU A 112 18.28 -3.37 -3.71
N ALA A 113 18.48 -4.14 -2.65
CA ALA A 113 19.81 -4.55 -2.21
C ALA A 113 20.50 -5.46 -3.25
N GLY A 114 19.77 -6.40 -3.83
CA GLY A 114 20.26 -7.23 -4.93
C GLY A 114 20.57 -6.41 -6.19
N MET A 115 19.69 -5.48 -6.56
CA MET A 115 19.93 -4.56 -7.67
C MET A 115 21.14 -3.66 -7.43
N ALA A 116 21.34 -3.17 -6.21
CA ALA A 116 22.52 -2.38 -5.86
C ALA A 116 23.83 -3.18 -6.02
N ALA A 117 23.81 -4.48 -5.69
CA ALA A 117 24.96 -5.36 -5.89
C ALA A 117 25.26 -5.58 -7.39
N LEU A 118 24.23 -5.67 -8.24
CA LEU A 118 24.38 -5.87 -9.68
C LEU A 118 24.78 -4.58 -10.42
N HIS A 119 24.17 -3.44 -10.09
CA HIS A 119 24.47 -2.16 -10.73
C HIS A 119 25.78 -1.52 -10.25
N GLY A 120 26.24 -1.84 -9.03
CA GLY A 120 27.42 -1.21 -8.43
C GLY A 120 27.31 0.32 -8.44
N SER A 121 28.26 0.99 -9.10
CA SER A 121 28.27 2.45 -9.21
C SER A 121 27.09 3.04 -9.99
N GLY A 122 26.42 2.24 -10.84
CA GLY A 122 25.27 2.69 -11.64
C GLY A 122 23.93 2.70 -10.90
N MET A 123 23.90 2.34 -9.61
CA MET A 123 22.65 2.19 -8.86
C MET A 123 21.89 3.52 -8.70
N GLN A 124 22.61 4.63 -8.51
CA GLN A 124 21.97 5.94 -8.37
C GLN A 124 21.22 6.34 -9.64
N ASP A 125 21.86 6.20 -10.80
CA ASP A 125 21.24 6.50 -12.09
C ASP A 125 20.03 5.60 -12.35
N PHE A 126 20.11 4.31 -11.99
CA PHE A 126 18.97 3.40 -12.07
C PHE A 126 17.79 3.86 -11.21
N LEU A 127 18.04 4.27 -9.96
CA LEU A 127 17.00 4.75 -9.06
C LEU A 127 16.30 6.01 -9.60
N GLU A 128 17.08 6.97 -10.08
CA GLU A 128 16.60 8.28 -10.53
C GLU A 128 15.92 8.21 -11.89
N GLN A 129 16.44 7.42 -12.84
CA GLN A 129 15.98 7.44 -14.23
C GLN A 129 14.99 6.32 -14.58
N HIS A 130 14.95 5.25 -13.79
CA HIS A 130 14.17 4.06 -14.13
C HIS A 130 13.25 3.58 -13.02
N PHE A 131 13.77 3.42 -11.79
CA PHE A 131 13.00 2.77 -10.73
C PHE A 131 11.82 3.62 -10.26
N VAL A 132 12.08 4.83 -9.74
CA VAL A 132 11.02 5.66 -9.15
C VAL A 132 9.97 6.04 -10.19
N ASP A 133 10.41 6.59 -11.32
CA ASP A 133 9.52 6.98 -12.41
C ASP A 133 8.76 5.78 -13.00
N GLY A 134 9.42 4.62 -13.11
CA GLY A 134 8.79 3.40 -13.59
C GLY A 134 7.73 2.85 -12.66
N VAL A 135 7.97 2.86 -11.34
CA VAL A 135 6.97 2.46 -10.34
C VAL A 135 5.78 3.42 -10.38
N MET A 136 6.03 4.74 -10.37
CA MET A 136 4.96 5.74 -10.38
C MET A 136 4.15 5.68 -11.68
N SER A 137 4.81 5.58 -12.83
CA SER A 137 4.12 5.46 -14.14
C SER A 137 3.27 4.20 -14.24
N LEU A 138 3.74 3.09 -13.66
CA LEU A 138 2.97 1.83 -13.60
C LEU A 138 1.71 2.04 -12.74
N LEU A 139 1.85 2.63 -11.56
CA LEU A 139 0.73 2.86 -10.65
C LEU A 139 -0.28 3.88 -11.20
N ASP A 140 0.19 4.93 -11.88
CA ASP A 140 -0.66 5.91 -12.57
C ASP A 140 -1.51 5.28 -13.69
N GLY A 141 -1.03 4.17 -14.28
CA GLY A 141 -1.78 3.37 -15.24
C GLY A 141 -2.99 2.63 -14.64
N HIS A 142 -3.11 2.54 -13.32
CA HIS A 142 -4.21 1.89 -12.62
C HIS A 142 -5.15 2.92 -11.99
N GLU A 143 -6.22 3.28 -12.72
CA GLU A 143 -7.13 4.38 -12.34
C GLU A 143 -7.77 4.29 -10.94
N ASP A 144 -7.87 3.08 -10.37
CA ASP A 144 -8.50 2.79 -9.08
C ASP A 144 -7.49 2.41 -7.99
N VAL A 145 -6.23 2.80 -8.15
CA VAL A 145 -5.14 2.57 -7.18
C VAL A 145 -4.61 3.90 -6.68
N PHE A 146 -4.55 4.03 -5.35
CA PHE A 146 -4.06 5.20 -4.65
C PHE A 146 -2.79 4.85 -3.88
N VAL A 147 -1.84 5.77 -3.87
CA VAL A 147 -0.59 5.64 -3.12
C VAL A 147 -0.72 6.36 -1.78
N ASP A 148 -0.69 5.61 -0.69
CA ASP A 148 -0.78 6.14 0.68
C ASP A 148 0.61 6.47 1.26
N ASP A 149 1.62 5.68 0.91
CA ASP A 149 3.01 5.82 1.37
C ASP A 149 3.98 5.24 0.33
N VAL A 150 5.14 5.88 0.17
CA VAL A 150 6.28 5.37 -0.61
C VAL A 150 7.56 5.69 0.12
N SER A 151 8.43 4.70 0.25
CA SER A 151 9.69 4.81 0.96
C SER A 151 10.75 3.92 0.31
N ALA A 152 11.99 4.02 0.81
CA ALA A 152 13.08 3.14 0.40
C ALA A 152 12.77 1.64 0.61
N ALA A 153 11.94 1.29 1.59
CA ALA A 153 11.61 -0.10 1.89
C ALA A 153 10.42 -0.64 1.06
N GLY A 154 9.58 0.23 0.50
CA GLY A 154 8.32 -0.21 -0.10
C GLY A 154 7.28 0.89 -0.20
N CYS A 155 6.07 0.51 -0.60
CA CYS A 155 4.91 1.39 -0.65
C CYS A 155 3.66 0.77 -0.01
N VAL A 156 2.71 1.62 0.36
CA VAL A 156 1.34 1.24 0.71
C VAL A 156 0.40 1.75 -0.36
N LEU A 157 -0.39 0.85 -0.93
CA LEU A 157 -1.39 1.16 -1.92
C LEU A 157 -2.79 0.86 -1.39
N ARG A 158 -3.79 1.58 -1.87
CA ARG A 158 -5.20 1.44 -1.51
C ARG A 158 -6.07 1.47 -2.75
N GLY A 159 -7.15 0.71 -2.77
CA GLY A 159 -8.01 0.60 -3.94
C GLY A 159 -8.95 -0.61 -3.86
N SER A 160 -9.55 -0.98 -4.99
CA SER A 160 -10.31 -2.24 -5.05
C SER A 160 -9.35 -3.44 -4.98
N ALA A 161 -9.81 -4.57 -4.43
CA ALA A 161 -8.99 -5.78 -4.36
C ALA A 161 -8.50 -6.24 -5.75
N SER A 162 -9.35 -6.12 -6.77
CA SER A 162 -8.99 -6.46 -8.15
C SER A 162 -7.96 -5.50 -8.76
N SER A 163 -8.11 -4.20 -8.55
CA SER A 163 -7.19 -3.20 -9.09
C SER A 163 -5.82 -3.31 -8.41
N LEU A 164 -5.80 -3.54 -7.09
CA LEU A 164 -4.57 -3.77 -6.34
C LEU A 164 -3.88 -5.08 -6.70
N LEU A 165 -4.64 -6.16 -6.93
CA LEU A 165 -4.07 -7.42 -7.42
C LEU A 165 -3.38 -7.20 -8.77
N SER A 166 -4.07 -6.56 -9.71
CA SER A 166 -3.53 -6.27 -11.05
C SER A 166 -2.26 -5.42 -10.95
N ALA A 167 -2.28 -4.34 -10.16
CA ALA A 167 -1.11 -3.50 -9.92
C ALA A 167 0.04 -4.26 -9.27
N GLY A 168 -0.24 -5.13 -8.29
CA GLY A 168 0.79 -5.95 -7.63
C GLY A 168 1.43 -6.97 -8.57
N VAL A 169 0.64 -7.62 -9.43
CA VAL A 169 1.15 -8.55 -10.46
C VAL A 169 1.99 -7.78 -11.49
N ALA A 170 1.50 -6.64 -11.98
CA ALA A 170 2.24 -5.80 -12.92
C ALA A 170 3.56 -5.31 -12.34
N LEU A 171 3.56 -4.87 -11.07
CA LEU A 171 4.75 -4.41 -10.37
C LEU A 171 5.79 -5.53 -10.22
N ARG A 172 5.39 -6.74 -9.79
CA ARG A 172 6.29 -7.89 -9.70
C ARG A 172 6.89 -8.24 -11.06
N ARG A 173 6.08 -8.23 -12.12
CA ARG A 173 6.56 -8.47 -13.49
C ARG A 173 7.57 -7.41 -13.91
N ARG A 174 7.30 -6.14 -13.63
CA ARG A 174 8.20 -5.04 -13.99
C ARG A 174 9.55 -5.14 -13.26
N MET A 175 9.53 -5.53 -11.98
CA MET A 175 10.75 -5.78 -11.21
C MET A 175 11.55 -6.97 -11.74
N TRP A 176 10.87 -8.01 -12.21
CA TRP A 176 11.51 -9.15 -12.86
C TRP A 176 12.16 -8.77 -14.20
N GLU A 177 11.49 -7.94 -15.01
CA GLU A 177 12.05 -7.38 -16.25
C GLU A 177 13.33 -6.58 -15.97
N TRP A 178 13.29 -5.64 -15.01
CA TRP A 178 14.47 -4.86 -14.63
C TRP A 178 15.62 -5.72 -14.11
N TYR A 179 15.32 -6.76 -13.33
CA TYR A 179 16.34 -7.69 -12.87
C TYR A 179 16.98 -8.45 -14.04
N LYS A 180 16.17 -8.96 -14.98
CA LYS A 180 16.66 -9.70 -16.14
C LYS A 180 17.50 -8.87 -17.10
N ASP A 181 17.24 -7.57 -17.19
CA ASP A 181 17.99 -6.67 -18.09
C ASP A 181 19.47 -6.53 -17.68
N ILE A 182 19.80 -6.78 -16.41
CA ILE A 182 21.16 -6.66 -15.88
C ILE A 182 21.74 -7.96 -15.32
N ALA A 183 20.90 -8.95 -14.98
CA ALA A 183 21.38 -10.24 -14.49
C ALA A 183 22.12 -11.00 -15.60
N ASP A 184 23.29 -11.55 -15.26
CA ASP A 184 24.04 -12.40 -16.18
C ASP A 184 23.20 -13.62 -16.59
N PRO A 185 23.18 -14.01 -17.89
CA PRO A 185 22.48 -15.20 -18.36
C PRO A 185 22.93 -16.53 -17.71
N GLY A 186 24.04 -16.52 -16.96
CA GLY A 186 24.54 -17.64 -16.15
C GLY A 186 24.75 -17.31 -14.66
N GLY A 187 24.26 -16.16 -14.18
CA GLY A 187 24.26 -15.75 -12.77
C GLY A 187 23.15 -16.42 -11.97
N GLU A 188 22.98 -16.03 -10.69
CA GLU A 188 21.95 -16.59 -9.79
C GLU A 188 20.58 -16.73 -10.50
N GLU A 189 20.05 -17.95 -10.56
CA GLU A 189 18.79 -18.25 -11.27
C GLU A 189 17.54 -17.55 -10.68
N HIS A 190 17.69 -16.85 -9.55
CA HIS A 190 16.57 -16.39 -8.73
C HIS A 190 16.66 -14.89 -8.46
N MET A 191 15.68 -14.12 -8.93
CA MET A 191 15.53 -12.71 -8.59
C MET A 191 15.43 -12.53 -7.06
N PRO A 192 16.08 -11.49 -6.50
CA PRO A 192 15.92 -11.19 -5.10
C PRO A 192 14.46 -10.85 -4.74
N ALA A 193 14.12 -11.03 -3.47
CA ALA A 193 12.74 -11.06 -3.00
C ALA A 193 12.01 -9.71 -3.11
N VAL A 194 10.76 -9.77 -3.60
CA VAL A 194 9.78 -8.68 -3.48
C VAL A 194 8.55 -9.26 -2.77
N SER A 195 8.23 -8.75 -1.58
CA SER A 195 7.13 -9.25 -0.76
C SER A 195 5.91 -8.37 -0.91
N LEU A 196 4.78 -8.98 -1.27
CA LEU A 196 3.50 -8.30 -1.38
C LEU A 196 2.49 -8.95 -0.43
N CYS A 197 1.63 -8.14 0.18
CA CYS A 197 0.46 -8.64 0.89
C CYS A 197 -0.77 -7.76 0.66
N LEU A 198 -1.84 -8.38 0.16
CA LEU A 198 -3.15 -7.78 -0.05
C LEU A 198 -4.10 -8.15 1.09
N ALA A 199 -4.60 -7.14 1.80
CA ALA A 199 -5.59 -7.28 2.87
C ALA A 199 -6.80 -6.36 2.66
N MET A 200 -7.96 -6.75 3.20
CA MET A 200 -9.10 -5.84 3.24
C MET A 200 -8.91 -4.80 4.33
N THR A 201 -9.15 -3.53 4.03
CA THR A 201 -9.02 -2.46 5.04
C THR A 201 -10.12 -2.58 6.11
N GLY A 202 -11.35 -2.93 5.74
CA GLY A 202 -12.45 -2.96 6.69
C GLY A 202 -12.71 -1.56 7.27
N ASP A 203 -12.95 -1.50 8.58
CA ASP A 203 -13.29 -0.26 9.27
C ASP A 203 -12.06 0.60 9.57
N TRP A 204 -12.24 1.92 9.46
CA TRP A 204 -11.23 2.92 9.78
C TRP A 204 -11.51 3.58 11.12
N HIS A 205 -10.48 3.65 11.95
CA HIS A 205 -10.41 4.51 13.12
C HIS A 205 -9.55 5.73 12.78
N PHE A 206 -9.96 6.92 13.21
CA PHE A 206 -9.16 8.12 13.01
C PHE A 206 -9.17 9.02 14.24
N ALA A 207 -8.09 9.77 14.39
CA ALA A 207 -7.94 10.80 15.41
C ALA A 207 -7.30 12.04 14.79
N GLU A 208 -7.76 13.21 15.23
CA GLU A 208 -7.14 14.48 14.91
C GLU A 208 -6.61 15.14 16.18
N LEU A 209 -5.36 15.55 16.15
CA LEU A 209 -4.68 16.22 17.24
C LEU A 209 -4.15 17.56 16.74
N LYS A 210 -4.46 18.64 17.44
CA LYS A 210 -3.76 19.92 17.24
C LYS A 210 -2.60 20.00 18.22
N HIS A 211 -1.38 20.00 17.72
CA HIS A 211 -0.17 20.17 18.52
C HIS A 211 0.41 21.57 18.33
N ASP A 212 0.70 22.27 19.42
CA ASP A 212 1.06 23.69 19.39
C ASP A 212 2.28 24.00 18.52
N LYS A 213 3.26 23.09 18.47
CA LYS A 213 4.47 23.23 17.62
C LYS A 213 4.41 22.50 16.29
N LEU A 214 3.55 21.49 16.17
CA LEU A 214 3.57 20.55 15.04
C LEU A 214 2.33 20.69 14.16
N GLY A 215 1.44 21.63 14.47
CA GLY A 215 0.19 21.87 13.75
C GLY A 215 -0.85 20.78 13.98
N ARG A 216 -1.83 20.72 13.07
CA ARG A 216 -2.82 19.63 13.05
C ARG A 216 -2.17 18.36 12.51
N ARG A 217 -2.33 17.28 13.25
CA ARG A 217 -1.93 15.92 12.91
C ARG A 217 -3.18 15.07 12.85
N ARG A 218 -3.27 14.21 11.84
CA ARG A 218 -4.31 13.20 11.72
C ARG A 218 -3.62 11.84 11.71
N LEU A 219 -4.17 10.91 12.48
CA LEU A 219 -3.81 9.50 12.44
C LEU A 219 -5.04 8.73 11.97
N ALA A 220 -4.85 7.81 11.04
CA ALA A 220 -5.87 6.85 10.63
C ALA A 220 -5.30 5.44 10.77
N PHE A 221 -6.15 4.52 11.21
CA PHE A 221 -5.79 3.14 11.47
C PHE A 221 -6.90 2.22 10.95
N SER A 222 -6.49 1.11 10.36
CA SER A 222 -7.36 0.00 9.99
C SER A 222 -6.59 -1.27 10.32
N LEU A 223 -7.27 -2.29 10.84
CA LEU A 223 -6.64 -3.59 11.11
C LEU A 223 -6.04 -4.20 9.84
N GLY A 224 -6.67 -3.97 8.68
CA GLY A 224 -6.17 -4.41 7.38
C GLY A 224 -4.77 -3.90 7.07
N LEU A 225 -4.43 -2.67 7.46
CA LEU A 225 -3.06 -2.14 7.30
C LEU A 225 -2.05 -2.96 8.11
N THR A 226 -2.38 -3.30 9.35
CA THR A 226 -1.53 -4.15 10.19
C THR A 226 -1.43 -5.57 9.66
N GLN A 227 -2.51 -6.11 9.10
CA GLN A 227 -2.53 -7.43 8.48
C GLN A 227 -1.65 -7.46 7.23
N ALA A 228 -1.77 -6.47 6.34
CA ALA A 228 -0.90 -6.33 5.17
C ALA A 228 0.58 -6.16 5.56
N ALA A 229 0.85 -5.34 6.58
CA ALA A 229 2.21 -5.16 7.11
C ALA A 229 2.77 -6.44 7.75
N SER A 230 1.95 -7.23 8.46
CA SER A 230 2.37 -8.52 9.01
C SER A 230 2.58 -9.57 7.92
N GLY A 231 1.76 -9.49 6.86
CA GLY A 231 1.78 -10.44 5.77
C GLY A 231 3.00 -10.34 4.85
N ILE A 232 3.71 -9.20 4.82
CA ILE A 232 5.00 -9.06 4.12
C ILE A 232 6.20 -9.59 4.92
N SER A 233 5.98 -10.28 6.06
CA SER A 233 7.05 -10.74 6.95
C SER A 233 8.12 -11.57 6.23
N ARG A 234 9.38 -11.11 6.33
CA ARG A 234 10.59 -11.79 5.84
C ARG A 234 11.56 -12.06 6.99
N ASP A 235 11.13 -12.83 7.98
CA ASP A 235 12.08 -13.29 9.00
C ASP A 235 13.07 -14.29 8.36
N CYS A 236 14.34 -13.89 8.23
CA CYS A 236 15.40 -14.70 7.63
C CYS A 236 15.64 -16.01 8.39
N GLY A 237 15.40 -16.04 9.71
CA GLY A 237 15.50 -17.26 10.52
C GLY A 237 14.39 -18.23 10.18
N ALA A 238 13.14 -17.77 10.15
CA ALA A 238 11.99 -18.55 9.71
C ALA A 238 12.18 -19.06 8.28
N GLY A 239 12.62 -18.20 7.36
CA GLY A 239 12.88 -18.57 5.97
C GLY A 239 13.93 -19.68 5.82
N ARG A 240 15.02 -19.64 6.60
CA ARG A 240 16.05 -20.69 6.62
C ARG A 240 15.56 -21.99 7.25
N LEU A 241 14.77 -21.92 8.32
CA LEU A 241 14.19 -23.11 8.95
C LEU A 241 13.24 -23.85 8.01
N ILE A 242 12.39 -23.11 7.30
CA ILE A 242 11.49 -23.66 6.29
C ILE A 242 12.30 -24.29 5.15
N ALA A 243 13.29 -23.58 4.61
CA ALA A 243 14.15 -24.09 3.53
C ALA A 243 14.93 -25.35 3.94
N LEU A 244 15.43 -25.41 5.17
CA LEU A 244 16.11 -26.60 5.70
C LEU A 244 15.17 -27.81 5.73
N ARG A 245 13.90 -27.62 6.07
CA ARG A 245 12.91 -28.69 6.06
C ARG A 245 12.59 -29.13 4.64
N ASP A 246 12.39 -28.18 3.73
CA ASP A 246 12.14 -28.47 2.31
C ASP A 246 13.28 -29.33 1.73
N HIS A 247 14.53 -28.97 2.05
CA HIS A 247 15.71 -29.75 1.69
C HIS A 247 15.72 -31.17 2.30
N LYS A 248 15.39 -31.31 3.59
CA LYS A 248 15.28 -32.62 4.26
C LYS A 248 14.20 -33.51 3.65
N LEU A 249 13.13 -32.92 3.13
CA LEU A 249 12.03 -33.62 2.45
C LEU A 249 12.30 -33.85 0.97
N ASN A 250 13.45 -33.39 0.45
CA ASN A 250 13.76 -33.34 -0.97
C ASN A 250 12.61 -32.75 -1.82
N ALA A 251 12.04 -31.65 -1.32
CA ALA A 251 10.89 -31.00 -1.90
C ALA A 251 11.18 -29.51 -2.17
N LYS A 252 10.65 -28.99 -3.28
CA LYS A 252 10.67 -27.57 -3.63
C LYS A 252 9.43 -26.86 -3.07
N PRO A 253 9.49 -25.57 -2.73
CA PRO A 253 8.29 -24.82 -2.39
C PRO A 253 7.40 -24.62 -3.63
N LEU A 254 6.07 -24.57 -3.44
CA LEU A 254 5.13 -24.26 -4.53
C LEU A 254 5.25 -22.81 -5.02
N GLY A 255 5.56 -21.89 -4.10
CA GLY A 255 5.72 -20.47 -4.35
C GLY A 255 6.56 -19.82 -3.24
N GLY A 256 6.55 -18.49 -3.20
CA GLY A 256 7.31 -17.68 -2.26
C GLY A 256 6.63 -17.41 -0.91
N VAL A 257 5.31 -17.61 -0.79
CA VAL A 257 4.62 -17.44 0.49
C VAL A 257 4.60 -18.79 1.21
N ARG A 258 5.32 -18.88 2.33
CA ARG A 258 5.52 -20.13 3.07
C ARG A 258 5.01 -20.00 4.48
N VAL A 259 4.18 -20.95 4.88
CA VAL A 259 3.65 -21.06 6.24
C VAL A 259 4.02 -22.41 6.83
N GLU A 260 4.59 -22.39 8.03
CA GLU A 260 5.09 -23.57 8.71
C GLU A 260 4.59 -23.66 10.14
N GLY A 261 3.91 -24.75 10.47
CA GLY A 261 3.50 -25.01 11.85
C GLY A 261 4.63 -25.65 12.65
N VAL A 262 5.08 -24.97 13.70
CA VAL A 262 6.09 -25.41 14.66
C VAL A 262 5.43 -25.77 15.99
N ASP A 263 5.72 -26.98 16.48
CA ASP A 263 5.27 -27.41 17.80
C ASP A 263 6.07 -26.70 18.89
N THR A 264 5.38 -26.14 19.88
CA THR A 264 6.01 -25.33 20.94
C THR A 264 6.57 -26.18 22.08
N GLY A 265 6.41 -27.50 22.04
CA GLY A 265 6.73 -28.41 23.15
C GLY A 265 5.76 -28.32 24.34
N ALA A 266 4.92 -27.28 24.41
CA ALA A 266 3.88 -27.08 25.42
C ALA A 266 2.50 -27.60 24.97
N GLY A 267 2.46 -28.49 23.97
CA GLY A 267 1.21 -29.01 23.39
C GLY A 267 0.50 -28.05 22.44
N GLY A 268 1.07 -26.88 22.16
CA GLY A 268 0.58 -25.92 21.17
C GLY A 268 1.37 -25.97 19.87
N ARG A 269 0.78 -25.48 18.79
CA ARG A 269 1.42 -25.32 17.49
C ARG A 269 1.29 -23.88 17.02
N VAL A 270 2.39 -23.25 16.63
CA VAL A 270 2.44 -21.86 16.14
C VAL A 270 2.83 -21.87 14.68
N GLN A 271 2.19 -21.04 13.87
CA GLN A 271 2.53 -20.92 12.45
C GLN A 271 3.52 -19.78 12.22
N LEU A 272 4.67 -20.12 11.65
CA LEU A 272 5.66 -19.17 11.15
C LEU A 272 5.32 -18.81 9.70
N LEU A 273 5.33 -17.52 9.39
CA LEU A 273 5.19 -17.01 8.03
C LEU A 273 6.53 -16.49 7.52
N TYR A 274 6.85 -16.85 6.28
CA TYR A 274 7.89 -16.24 5.48
C TYR A 274 7.30 -15.91 4.09
N ASN A 275 7.32 -14.64 3.71
CA ASN A 275 6.75 -14.18 2.44
C ASN A 275 7.82 -13.49 1.57
N ASN A 276 8.23 -14.12 0.48
CA ASN A 276 8.96 -13.48 -0.62
C ASN A 276 8.19 -13.51 -1.96
N GLY A 277 6.87 -13.67 -1.89
CA GLY A 277 5.96 -13.73 -3.03
C GLY A 277 4.81 -12.74 -2.88
N PHE A 278 3.62 -13.13 -3.33
CA PHE A 278 2.42 -12.29 -3.25
C PHE A 278 1.33 -12.98 -2.44
N ALA A 279 1.25 -12.60 -1.16
CA ALA A 279 0.23 -13.06 -0.24
C ALA A 279 -1.10 -12.31 -0.42
N VAL A 280 -2.21 -13.04 -0.31
CA VAL A 280 -3.57 -12.51 -0.31
C VAL A 280 -4.32 -13.11 0.87
N THR A 281 -4.92 -12.26 1.70
CA THR A 281 -5.74 -12.73 2.82
C THR A 281 -7.10 -13.25 2.34
N LEU A 282 -7.69 -14.21 3.05
CA LEU A 282 -9.02 -14.75 2.72
C LEU A 282 -10.11 -13.67 2.50
N PRO A 283 -10.24 -12.62 3.34
CA PRO A 283 -11.21 -11.56 3.07
C PRO A 283 -10.97 -10.84 1.74
N ALA A 284 -9.70 -10.59 1.38
CA ALA A 284 -9.34 -9.93 0.12
C ALA A 284 -9.61 -10.83 -1.08
N LEU A 285 -9.32 -12.13 -0.96
CA LEU A 285 -9.61 -13.13 -1.98
C LEU A 285 -11.12 -13.29 -2.20
N THR A 286 -11.90 -13.33 -1.12
CA THR A 286 -13.36 -13.42 -1.19
C THR A 286 -13.95 -12.21 -1.91
N GLU A 287 -13.47 -11.01 -1.58
CA GLU A 287 -13.90 -9.78 -2.25
C GLU A 287 -13.48 -9.75 -3.73
N LEU A 288 -12.25 -10.17 -4.02
CA LEU A 288 -11.73 -10.30 -5.38
C LEU A 288 -12.62 -11.22 -6.22
N ILE A 289 -12.87 -12.44 -5.74
CA ILE A 289 -13.70 -13.43 -6.43
C ILE A 289 -15.11 -12.87 -6.65
N GLY A 290 -15.70 -12.25 -5.63
CA GLY A 290 -17.02 -11.61 -5.75
C GLY A 290 -17.05 -10.52 -6.83
N ALA A 291 -15.99 -9.72 -6.95
CA ALA A 291 -15.90 -8.62 -7.90
C ALA A 291 -15.64 -9.08 -9.36
N ILE A 292 -14.96 -10.22 -9.57
CA ILE A 292 -14.55 -10.67 -10.91
C ILE A 292 -15.45 -11.76 -11.50
N ARG A 293 -16.27 -12.46 -10.70
CA ARG A 293 -17.11 -13.58 -11.16
C ARG A 293 -18.06 -13.23 -12.31
N SER A 294 -18.41 -11.95 -12.50
CA SER A 294 -19.26 -11.52 -13.61
C SER A 294 -18.51 -11.29 -14.93
N ARG A 295 -17.17 -11.26 -14.91
CA ARG A 295 -16.32 -10.91 -16.06
C ARG A 295 -15.20 -11.92 -16.35
N ALA A 296 -14.92 -12.81 -15.42
CA ALA A 296 -13.87 -13.82 -15.50
C ALA A 296 -14.45 -15.19 -15.08
N GLU A 297 -13.91 -16.26 -15.65
CA GLU A 297 -14.21 -17.61 -15.18
C GLU A 297 -13.38 -17.89 -13.92
N VAL A 298 -14.04 -18.29 -12.84
CA VAL A 298 -13.38 -18.64 -11.57
C VAL A 298 -13.67 -20.09 -11.27
N ARG A 299 -12.63 -20.91 -11.22
CA ARG A 299 -12.70 -22.33 -10.84
C ARG A 299 -12.02 -22.54 -9.50
N GLU A 300 -12.71 -23.21 -8.59
CA GLU A 300 -12.20 -23.54 -7.26
C GLU A 300 -12.02 -25.05 -7.16
N TYR A 301 -10.80 -25.49 -6.88
CA TYR A 301 -10.41 -26.88 -6.76
C TYR A 301 -10.01 -27.19 -5.32
N ARG A 302 -10.50 -28.29 -4.78
CA ARG A 302 -10.07 -28.84 -3.50
C ARG A 302 -9.55 -30.25 -3.73
N VAL A 303 -8.24 -30.34 -3.94
CA VAL A 303 -7.60 -31.59 -4.38
C VAL A 303 -7.01 -32.30 -3.17
N GLU A 304 -7.30 -33.60 -3.03
CA GLU A 304 -6.69 -34.40 -1.96
C GLU A 304 -5.17 -34.45 -2.12
N ARG A 305 -4.45 -34.50 -1.00
CA ARG A 305 -2.98 -34.47 -0.99
C ARG A 305 -2.35 -35.54 -1.88
N ALA A 306 -2.92 -36.76 -1.87
CA ALA A 306 -2.41 -37.87 -2.66
C ALA A 306 -2.52 -37.60 -4.16
N GLU A 307 -3.61 -36.98 -4.61
CA GLU A 307 -3.84 -36.63 -6.00
C GLU A 307 -3.00 -35.42 -6.43
N ALA A 308 -2.95 -34.37 -5.60
CA ALA A 308 -2.07 -33.23 -5.84
C ALA A 308 -0.60 -33.66 -5.98
N ALA A 309 -0.15 -34.62 -5.18
CA ALA A 309 1.23 -35.15 -5.23
C ALA A 309 1.54 -35.94 -6.51
N ARG A 310 0.53 -36.39 -7.28
CA ARG A 310 0.75 -37.04 -8.58
C ARG A 310 1.21 -36.04 -9.63
N VAL A 311 0.67 -34.83 -9.62
CA VAL A 311 1.00 -33.74 -10.55
C VAL A 311 2.20 -32.95 -10.05
N LEU A 312 2.16 -32.57 -8.77
CA LEU A 312 3.18 -31.72 -8.13
C LEU A 312 4.25 -32.56 -7.42
N ARG A 313 4.73 -33.62 -8.08
CA ARG A 313 5.77 -34.48 -7.52
C ARG A 313 7.05 -33.69 -7.30
N GLY A 314 7.62 -33.80 -6.10
CA GLY A 314 8.81 -33.05 -5.72
C GLY A 314 8.52 -31.63 -5.23
N PHE A 315 7.25 -31.21 -5.15
CA PHE A 315 6.85 -30.00 -4.45
C PHE A 315 6.34 -30.32 -3.04
N ARG A 316 6.55 -29.38 -2.14
CA ARG A 316 5.99 -29.40 -0.81
C ARG A 316 4.55 -28.90 -0.87
N LEU A 317 3.62 -29.80 -0.57
CA LEU A 317 2.20 -29.47 -0.50
C LEU A 317 1.82 -28.88 0.87
N PRO A 318 0.79 -28.00 0.93
CA PRO A 318 0.19 -27.56 2.17
C PRO A 318 -0.34 -28.74 2.99
N GLU A 319 -0.60 -28.50 4.28
CA GLU A 319 -1.23 -29.51 5.12
C GLU A 319 -2.71 -29.68 4.76
N GLY A 320 -3.17 -30.94 4.70
CA GLY A 320 -4.53 -31.25 4.29
C GLY A 320 -4.68 -31.31 2.77
N ALA A 321 -5.78 -30.75 2.26
CA ALA A 321 -6.06 -30.66 0.83
C ALA A 321 -5.35 -29.44 0.20
N LEU A 322 -5.05 -29.53 -1.09
CA LEU A 322 -4.61 -28.40 -1.89
C LEU A 322 -5.85 -27.61 -2.31
N ASP A 323 -6.10 -26.48 -1.65
CA ASP A 323 -7.12 -25.52 -2.05
C ASP A 323 -6.50 -24.59 -3.12
N LEU A 324 -6.94 -24.72 -4.38
CA LEU A 324 -6.47 -23.95 -5.54
C LEU A 324 -7.64 -23.18 -6.15
N ILE A 325 -7.40 -21.91 -6.48
CA ILE A 325 -8.34 -21.07 -7.21
C ILE A 325 -7.66 -20.64 -8.51
N VAL A 326 -8.37 -20.85 -9.62
CA VAL A 326 -7.94 -20.43 -10.95
C VAL A 326 -8.87 -19.35 -11.43
N ILE A 327 -8.31 -18.20 -11.79
CA ILE A 327 -9.03 -17.07 -12.38
C ILE A 327 -8.58 -16.94 -13.83
N GLU A 328 -9.51 -17.12 -14.76
CA GLU A 328 -9.31 -16.92 -16.20
C GLU A 328 -9.97 -15.57 -16.57
N PRO A 329 -9.19 -14.47 -16.73
CA PRO A 329 -9.73 -13.11 -16.85
C PRO A 329 -10.57 -12.85 -18.11
N GLY A 330 -10.56 -13.77 -19.09
CA GLY A 330 -11.10 -13.58 -20.43
C GLY A 330 -10.17 -12.76 -21.32
N GLY A 331 -10.08 -13.09 -22.62
CA GLY A 331 -9.17 -12.44 -23.57
C GLY A 331 -7.76 -13.05 -23.58
N ASP A 332 -6.75 -12.22 -23.88
CA ASP A 332 -5.33 -12.63 -24.01
C ASP A 332 -4.55 -12.60 -22.67
N GLU A 333 -5.23 -12.34 -21.55
CA GLU A 333 -4.58 -12.32 -20.23
C GLU A 333 -4.30 -13.74 -19.71
N ALA A 334 -3.11 -13.94 -19.15
CA ALA A 334 -2.73 -15.22 -18.57
C ALA A 334 -3.58 -15.55 -17.31
N PRO A 335 -3.94 -16.83 -17.11
CA PRO A 335 -4.68 -17.25 -15.93
C PRO A 335 -3.87 -17.02 -14.65
N LEU A 336 -4.57 -16.62 -13.58
CA LEU A 336 -3.99 -16.48 -12.25
C LEU A 336 -4.26 -17.74 -11.43
N PHE A 337 -3.21 -18.30 -10.84
CA PHE A 337 -3.27 -19.45 -9.94
C PHE A 337 -3.06 -18.97 -8.51
N ILE A 338 -4.05 -19.20 -7.65
CA ILE A 338 -4.04 -18.75 -6.27
C ILE A 338 -4.17 -19.97 -5.35
N VAL A 339 -3.13 -20.28 -4.56
CA VAL A 339 -3.09 -21.47 -3.71
C VAL A 339 -3.16 -21.09 -2.24
N ARG A 340 -3.92 -21.84 -1.43
CA ARG A 340 -3.90 -21.65 0.03
C ARG A 340 -2.57 -22.14 0.59
N VAL A 341 -1.90 -21.30 1.39
CA VAL A 341 -0.58 -21.61 1.95
C VAL A 341 -0.63 -21.99 3.43
N GLY A 342 -1.57 -21.41 4.19
CA GLY A 342 -1.72 -21.70 5.61
C GLY A 342 -2.59 -20.69 6.34
N LYS A 343 -2.56 -20.71 7.67
CA LYS A 343 -3.37 -19.86 8.54
C LYS A 343 -2.52 -19.13 9.60
N PRO A 344 -1.56 -18.28 9.20
CA PRO A 344 -0.71 -17.55 10.14
C PRO A 344 -1.49 -16.48 10.90
N CYS A 345 -0.94 -16.04 12.02
CA CYS A 345 -1.44 -14.91 12.79
C CYS A 345 -0.98 -13.59 12.15
N LEU A 346 -1.89 -12.83 11.53
CA LEU A 346 -1.63 -11.53 10.94
C LEU A 346 -2.30 -10.43 11.76
N GLY A 347 -1.51 -9.50 12.30
CA GLY A 347 -2.02 -8.43 13.15
C GLY A 347 -2.82 -8.92 14.37
N GLY A 348 -2.45 -10.07 14.94
CA GLY A 348 -3.14 -10.68 16.08
C GLY A 348 -4.35 -11.56 15.73
N VAL A 349 -4.59 -11.82 14.44
CA VAL A 349 -5.73 -12.63 13.97
C VAL A 349 -5.24 -13.79 13.10
N ASP A 350 -5.61 -15.02 13.45
CA ASP A 350 -5.36 -16.19 12.60
C ASP A 350 -6.29 -16.16 11.38
N MET A 351 -5.72 -16.07 10.19
CA MET A 351 -6.49 -16.03 8.94
C MET A 351 -5.86 -16.86 7.85
N ASP A 352 -6.71 -17.42 6.99
CA ASP A 352 -6.22 -18.13 5.82
C ASP A 352 -5.53 -17.15 4.88
N VAL A 353 -4.31 -17.50 4.51
CA VAL A 353 -3.49 -16.78 3.56
C VAL A 353 -3.32 -17.65 2.33
N TYR A 354 -3.38 -16.99 1.19
CA TYR A 354 -3.20 -17.55 -0.12
C TYR A 354 -2.01 -16.89 -0.80
N GLU A 355 -1.43 -17.57 -1.77
CA GLU A 355 -0.39 -17.02 -2.63
C GLU A 355 -0.90 -16.91 -4.06
N VAL A 356 -0.66 -15.78 -4.70
CA VAL A 356 -0.72 -15.62 -6.16
C VAL A 356 0.60 -16.15 -6.73
N LEU A 357 0.54 -17.34 -7.33
CA LEU A 357 1.71 -18.02 -7.87
C LEU A 357 2.28 -17.26 -9.07
N ASP A 358 3.60 -17.33 -9.22
CA ASP A 358 4.28 -16.75 -10.38
C ASP A 358 3.89 -17.53 -11.64
N PRO A 359 3.36 -16.86 -12.69
CA PRO A 359 3.01 -17.51 -13.96
C PRO A 359 4.17 -18.25 -14.63
N GLY A 360 5.41 -17.83 -14.38
CA GLY A 360 6.62 -18.48 -14.92
C GLY A 360 7.15 -19.63 -14.06
N SER A 361 6.49 -19.98 -12.95
CA SER A 361 6.96 -21.05 -12.07
C SER A 361 6.69 -22.44 -12.63
N GLU A 362 7.62 -23.38 -12.37
CA GLU A 362 7.48 -24.80 -12.72
C GLU A 362 6.17 -25.40 -12.16
N ALA A 363 5.77 -25.01 -10.94
CA ALA A 363 4.52 -25.45 -10.33
C ALA A 363 3.29 -25.04 -11.13
N VAL A 364 3.21 -23.77 -11.58
CA VAL A 364 2.11 -23.27 -12.41
C VAL A 364 2.05 -24.01 -13.74
N HIS A 365 3.21 -24.23 -14.39
CA HIS A 365 3.26 -24.99 -15.65
C HIS A 365 2.75 -26.43 -15.50
N LEU A 366 3.11 -27.12 -14.41
CA LEU A 366 2.60 -28.47 -14.13
C LEU A 366 1.09 -28.48 -13.85
N ILE A 367 0.60 -27.54 -13.04
CA ILE A 367 -0.83 -27.40 -12.76
C ILE A 367 -1.60 -27.16 -14.06
N ALA A 368 -1.15 -26.22 -14.89
CA ALA A 368 -1.83 -25.87 -16.13
C ALA A 368 -1.84 -27.03 -17.15
N ARG A 369 -0.70 -27.75 -17.30
CA ARG A 369 -0.55 -28.82 -18.30
C ARG A 369 -1.24 -30.12 -17.91
N GLU A 370 -1.15 -30.50 -16.63
CA GLU A 370 -1.52 -31.82 -16.14
C GLU A 370 -2.58 -31.79 -15.03
N GLY A 371 -2.54 -30.76 -14.18
CA GLY A 371 -3.44 -30.64 -13.02
C GLY A 371 -4.88 -30.33 -13.40
N LEU A 372 -5.12 -29.26 -14.15
CA LEU A 372 -6.48 -28.77 -14.41
C LEU A 372 -7.38 -29.79 -15.13
N SER A 373 -6.82 -30.58 -16.04
CA SER A 373 -7.56 -31.63 -16.75
C SER A 373 -7.86 -32.83 -15.86
N LEU A 374 -6.94 -33.20 -14.97
CA LEU A 374 -7.13 -34.30 -14.02
C LEU A 374 -8.18 -33.93 -12.96
N TRP A 375 -8.12 -32.70 -12.45
CA TRP A 375 -8.93 -32.23 -11.32
C TRP A 375 -10.30 -31.72 -11.72
N ALA A 376 -10.60 -31.54 -13.00
CA ALA A 376 -11.92 -31.10 -13.49
C ALA A 376 -13.06 -32.10 -13.22
N HIS A 377 -12.74 -33.33 -12.79
CA HIS A 377 -13.70 -34.40 -12.52
C HIS A 377 -13.96 -34.64 -11.02
N HIS A 378 -13.36 -33.82 -10.15
CA HIS A 378 -13.43 -33.89 -8.69
C HIS A 378 -13.90 -32.54 -8.14
#